data_AF-A0AB34TCF1-F1
#
_entry.id   AF-A0AB34TCF1-F1
#
_cell.length_a   1.000
_cell.length_b   1.000
_cell.length_c   1.000
_cell.angle_alpha   90.00
_cell.angle_beta   90.00
_cell.angle_gamma   90.00
#
_symmetry.space_group_name_H-M   'P 1'
#
loop_
_entity.id
_entity.type
_entity.pdbx_description
1 polymer ?
#
loop_
_entity_poly.entity_id
_entity_poly.type
_entity_poly.pdbx_seq_one_letter_code
_entity_poly.pdbx_strand_id
1 'polypeptide(L)'
;MHDLSSNGPAPTLHLVCGKIGAGKSTLSQQLALKPRHVLISEDAWPFQASDEEFERITRHFVAPAAEEGFVVMRYTEAGPA
;
A
#
# COMPACT_ATOMS: atom_id res chain seq x y z
N MET A 1 2.19 22.88 -13.29
CA MET A 1 1.95 22.99 -11.84
C MET A 1 0.52 22.51 -11.61
N HIS A 2 0.35 21.26 -11.20
CA HIS A 2 -0.99 20.69 -10.99
C HIS A 2 -1.58 21.30 -9.71
N ASP A 3 -2.79 21.84 -9.85
CA ASP A 3 -3.58 22.38 -8.78
C ASP A 3 -3.93 21.27 -7.77
N LEU A 4 -3.42 21.41 -6.54
CA LEU A 4 -3.69 20.50 -5.42
C LEU A 4 -5.08 20.73 -4.81
N SER A 5 -5.86 21.70 -5.32
CA SER A 5 -7.23 21.99 -4.84
C SER A 5 -8.29 21.01 -5.38
N SER A 6 -7.91 19.74 -5.63
CA SER A 6 -8.86 18.73 -6.08
C SER A 6 -9.92 18.50 -5.00
N ASN A 7 -11.16 18.91 -5.27
CA ASN A 7 -12.33 18.79 -4.40
C ASN A 7 -12.83 17.33 -4.24
N GLY A 8 -11.94 16.35 -4.40
CA GLY A 8 -12.19 14.92 -4.28
C GLY A 8 -11.51 14.36 -3.02
N PRO A 9 -11.95 13.19 -2.53
CA PRO A 9 -11.32 12.57 -1.38
C PRO A 9 -9.84 12.29 -1.68
N ALA A 10 -8.97 12.63 -0.72
CA ALA A 10 -7.52 12.45 -0.83
C ALA A 10 -7.16 11.01 -1.22
N PRO A 11 -6.13 10.80 -2.05
CA PRO A 11 -5.68 9.46 -2.41
C PRO A 11 -5.20 8.71 -1.16
N THR A 12 -5.67 7.47 -0.98
CA THR A 12 -5.30 6.61 0.15
C THR A 12 -4.32 5.54 -0.29
N LEU A 13 -3.17 5.43 0.40
CA LEU A 13 -2.23 4.32 0.23
C LEU A 13 -2.62 3.15 1.13
N HIS A 14 -2.99 2.02 0.54
CA HIS A 14 -3.28 0.78 1.27
C HIS A 14 -2.02 -0.11 1.28
N LEU A 15 -1.31 -0.18 2.41
CA LEU A 15 -0.19 -1.11 2.63
C LEU A 15 -0.67 -2.37 3.34
N VAL A 16 -0.52 -3.54 2.71
CA VAL A 16 -1.02 -4.83 3.23
C VAL A 16 0.14 -5.70 3.69
N CYS A 17 0.18 -6.06 4.97
CA CYS A 17 1.25 -6.88 5.60
C CYS A 17 0.65 -8.04 6.42
N GLY A 18 1.43 -9.12 6.64
CA GLY A 18 0.95 -10.33 7.33
C GLY A 18 1.72 -11.61 6.99
N LYS A 19 1.49 -12.68 7.76
CA LYS A 19 2.17 -14.00 7.62
C LYS A 19 1.96 -14.65 6.25
N ILE A 20 2.80 -15.60 5.89
CA ILE A 20 2.61 -16.46 4.70
C ILE A 20 1.26 -17.18 4.85
N GLY A 21 0.43 -17.16 3.82
CA GLY A 21 -0.92 -17.73 3.84
C GLY A 21 -2.02 -16.86 4.45
N ALA A 22 -1.71 -15.68 5.00
CA ALA A 22 -2.71 -14.79 5.63
C ALA A 22 -3.67 -14.07 4.65
N GLY A 23 -3.69 -14.45 3.37
CA GLY A 23 -4.62 -13.88 2.39
C GLY A 23 -4.30 -12.46 1.89
N LYS A 24 -3.09 -11.95 2.11
CA LYS A 24 -2.66 -10.59 1.66
C LYS A 24 -2.96 -10.33 0.18
N SER A 25 -2.50 -11.21 -0.71
CA SER A 25 -2.71 -11.08 -2.15
C SER A 25 -4.20 -11.10 -2.51
N THR A 26 -5.01 -11.90 -1.80
CA THR A 26 -6.47 -11.94 -1.96
C THR A 26 -7.11 -10.60 -1.57
N LEU A 27 -6.75 -10.03 -0.42
CA LEU A 27 -7.27 -8.73 0.03
C LEU A 27 -6.85 -7.61 -0.93
N SER A 28 -5.58 -7.58 -1.36
CA SER A 28 -5.08 -6.60 -2.32
C SER A 28 -5.82 -6.67 -3.65
N GLN A 29 -6.10 -7.87 -4.17
CA GLN A 29 -6.91 -8.05 -5.37
C GLN A 29 -8.36 -7.58 -5.18
N GLN A 30 -8.99 -7.89 -4.04
CA GLN A 30 -10.34 -7.42 -3.74
C GLN A 30 -10.45 -5.90 -3.66
N LEU A 31 -9.42 -5.23 -3.11
CA LEU A 31 -9.35 -3.77 -3.10
C LEU A 31 -9.15 -3.22 -4.52
N ALA A 32 -8.32 -3.86 -5.34
CA ALA A 32 -8.06 -3.45 -6.72
C ALA A 32 -9.30 -3.49 -7.63
N LEU A 33 -10.25 -4.40 -7.35
CA LEU A 33 -11.51 -4.51 -8.09
C LEU A 33 -12.46 -3.34 -7.83
N LYS A 34 -12.23 -2.53 -6.78
CA LYS A 34 -13.07 -1.38 -6.48
C LYS A 34 -12.73 -0.20 -7.41
N PRO A 35 -13.72 0.63 -7.78
CA PRO A 35 -13.46 1.82 -8.60
C PRO A 35 -12.40 2.72 -7.96
N ARG A 36 -11.55 3.34 -8.80
CA ARG A 36 -10.48 4.26 -8.38
C ARG A 36 -9.38 3.66 -7.49
N HIS A 37 -9.15 2.35 -7.57
CA HIS A 37 -8.04 1.69 -6.90
C HIS A 37 -6.98 1.30 -7.93
N VAL A 38 -5.71 1.45 -7.56
CA VAL A 38 -4.57 0.97 -8.34
C VAL A 38 -3.83 -0.03 -7.47
N LEU A 39 -3.60 -1.23 -8.00
CA LEU A 39 -2.81 -2.25 -7.33
C LEU A 39 -1.38 -2.21 -7.84
N ILE A 40 -0.43 -2.12 -6.91
CA ILE A 40 0.99 -2.28 -7.16
C ILE A 40 1.39 -3.59 -6.46
N SER A 41 1.76 -4.60 -7.24
CA SER A 41 2.21 -5.91 -6.72
C SER A 41 3.42 -6.39 -7.51
N GLU A 42 4.47 -6.79 -6.79
CA GLU A 42 5.68 -7.37 -7.39
C GLU A 42 5.38 -8.67 -8.15
N ASP A 43 4.37 -9.43 -7.71
CA ASP A 43 3.94 -10.69 -8.38
C ASP A 43 3.65 -10.51 -9.88
N ALA A 44 3.33 -9.27 -10.31
CA ALA A 44 3.01 -8.93 -11.69
C ALA A 44 4.15 -8.22 -12.44
N TRP A 45 5.29 -7.98 -11.80
CA TRP A 45 6.40 -7.19 -12.37
C TRP A 45 7.44 -8.12 -13.02
N PRO A 46 7.94 -7.80 -14.23
CA PRO A 46 8.93 -8.63 -14.92
C PRO A 46 10.34 -8.55 -14.32
N PHE A 47 10.54 -7.74 -13.26
CA PHE A 47 11.82 -7.54 -12.59
C PHE A 47 11.63 -7.78 -11.10
N GLN A 48 12.39 -8.73 -10.55
CA GLN A 48 12.49 -8.99 -9.13
C GLN A 48 13.72 -8.27 -8.59
N ALA A 49 13.60 -7.63 -7.44
CA ALA A 49 14.75 -7.08 -6.73
C ALA A 49 15.56 -8.23 -6.12
N SER A 50 16.89 -8.16 -6.20
CA SER A 50 17.76 -9.02 -5.40
C SER A 50 17.64 -8.66 -3.91
N ASP A 51 18.06 -9.57 -3.02
CA ASP A 51 18.04 -9.33 -1.57
C ASP A 51 18.77 -8.03 -1.18
N GLU A 52 19.93 -7.76 -1.79
CA GLU A 52 20.70 -6.52 -1.56
C GLU A 52 19.94 -5.27 -2.01
N GLU A 53 19.27 -5.34 -3.16
CA GLU A 53 18.46 -4.23 -3.67
C GLU A 53 17.23 -3.99 -2.79
N PHE A 54 16.58 -5.07 -2.34
CA PHE A 54 15.46 -5.00 -1.42
C PHE A 54 15.88 -4.33 -0.11
N GLU A 55 16.98 -4.74 0.51
CA GLU A 55 17.52 -4.10 1.72
C GLU A 55 17.85 -2.62 1.49
N ARG A 56 18.48 -2.29 0.36
CA ARG A 56 18.88 -0.92 0.03
C ARG A 56 17.68 0.01 -0.16
N ILE A 57 16.58 -0.49 -0.70
CA ILE A 57 15.33 0.27 -0.87
C ILE A 57 14.59 0.38 0.46
N THR A 58 14.41 -0.74 1.17
CA THR A 58 13.60 -0.80 2.39
C THR A 58 14.21 -0.09 3.59
N ARG A 59 15.53 0.13 3.64
CA ARG A 59 16.18 0.91 4.71
C ARG A 59 15.64 2.35 4.86
N HIS A 60 14.99 2.87 3.83
CA HIS A 60 14.41 4.21 3.82
C HIS A 60 12.93 4.22 4.23
N PHE A 61 12.31 3.05 4.42
CA PHE A 61 10.89 2.96 4.75
C PHE A 61 10.67 3.29 6.22
N VAL A 62 9.87 4.32 6.47
CA VAL A 62 9.43 4.75 7.79
C VAL A 62 7.93 4.88 7.78
N ALA A 63 7.29 4.69 8.94
CA ALA A 63 5.88 5.02 9.07
C ALA A 63 5.69 6.52 8.77
N PRO A 64 4.62 6.90 8.04
CA PRO A 64 4.35 8.31 7.80
C PRO A 64 4.20 9.07 9.13
N ALA A 65 4.78 10.25 9.20
CA ALA A 65 4.61 11.16 10.32
C ALA A 65 3.18 11.73 10.31
N ALA A 66 2.67 12.09 11.49
CA ALA A 66 1.33 12.67 11.62
C ALA A 66 1.17 13.96 10.79
N GLU A 67 2.26 14.71 10.62
CA GLU A 67 2.33 15.98 9.88
C GLU A 67 2.12 15.80 8.37
N GLU A 68 2.36 14.59 7.84
CA GLU A 68 2.22 14.30 6.41
C GLU A 68 0.75 14.08 5.99
N GLY A 69 -0.19 13.96 6.94
CA GLY A 69 -1.62 13.90 6.67
C GLY A 69 -2.12 12.60 6.03
N PHE A 70 -1.35 11.51 6.09
CA PHE A 70 -1.77 10.21 5.58
C PHE A 70 -2.86 9.57 6.44
N VAL A 71 -3.89 9.02 5.78
CA VAL A 71 -4.92 8.20 6.44
C VAL A 71 -4.40 6.77 6.59
N VAL A 72 -4.03 6.38 7.81
CA VAL A 72 -3.51 5.05 8.12
C VAL A 72 -4.64 4.12 8.59
N MET A 73 -4.99 3.13 7.77
CA MET A 73 -6.01 2.11 8.09
C MET A 73 -5.34 0.79 8.48
N ARG A 74 -5.65 0.25 9.66
CA ARG A 74 -5.14 -1.05 10.13
C ARG A 74 -6.22 -2.11 10.03
N TYR A 75 -5.95 -3.18 9.30
CA TYR A 75 -6.84 -4.33 9.19
C TYR A 75 -6.38 -5.44 10.12
N THR A 76 -7.28 -5.90 10.98
CA THR A 76 -7.08 -7.08 11.84
C THR A 76 -8.00 -8.21 11.39
N GLU A 77 -7.82 -9.42 11.90
CA GLU A 77 -8.70 -10.56 11.58
C GLU A 77 -10.18 -10.31 11.95
N ALA A 78 -10.47 -9.34 12.82
CA ALA A 78 -11.83 -8.94 13.20
C ALA A 78 -12.44 -7.82 12.32
N GLY A 79 -11.69 -7.27 11.36
CA GLY A 79 -12.10 -6.10 10.55
C GLY A 79 -11.22 -4.86 10.78
N PRO A 80 -11.61 -3.69 10.23
CA PRO A 80 -10.88 -2.45 10.44
C PRO A 80 -10.95 -2.03 11.91
N ALA A 81 -9.79 -1.70 12.50
CA ALA A 81 -9.67 -1.13 13.85
C ALA A 81 -9.73 0.39 13.82
#